data_AF-A0A5N0HTU6-F1
#
_entry.id   AF-A0A5N0HTU6-F1
#
_cell.length_a   1.000
_cell.length_b   1.000
_cell.length_c   1.000
_cell.angle_alpha   90.00
_cell.angle_beta   90.00
_cell.angle_gamma   90.00
#
_symmetry.space_group_name_H-M   'P 1'
#
loop_
_entity.id
_entity.type
_entity.pdbx_description
1 polymer ?
#
loop_
_entity_poly.entity_id
_entity_poly.type
_entity_poly.pdbx_seq_one_letter_code
_entity_poly.pdbx_strand_id
1 'polypeptide(L)'
;MALKKSDLYSSLWASCDQLRGGMDASQYKDYILTLLFVKYVSDKAKSDANSLIEVPAGGSFDDMLAAKGDKEIGDRFNKII
;
A
#
# COMPACT_ATOMS: atom_id res chain seq x y z
N MET A 1 2.78 24.03 -14.36
CA MET A 1 1.61 23.67 -15.20
C MET A 1 0.62 22.97 -14.27
N ALA A 2 -0.63 23.41 -14.18
CA ALA A 2 -1.59 22.77 -13.26
C ALA A 2 -1.90 21.35 -13.74
N LEU A 3 -1.64 20.36 -12.89
CA LEU A 3 -1.95 18.96 -13.16
C LEU A 3 -3.47 18.82 -13.28
N LYS A 4 -3.98 18.44 -14.46
CA LYS A 4 -5.41 18.19 -14.62
C LYS A 4 -5.76 16.89 -13.91
N LYS A 5 -6.90 16.86 -13.23
CA LYS A 5 -7.39 15.65 -12.53
C LYS A 5 -7.47 14.44 -13.47
N SER A 6 -7.86 14.66 -14.73
CA SER A 6 -7.89 13.64 -15.78
C SER A 6 -6.53 12.97 -15.97
N ASP A 7 -5.48 13.77 -16.10
CA ASP A 7 -4.14 13.29 -16.44
C ASP A 7 -3.54 12.52 -15.26
N LEU A 8 -3.84 12.95 -14.04
CA LEU A 8 -3.50 12.23 -12.81
C LEU A 8 -4.19 10.87 -12.76
N TYR A 9 -5.51 10.81 -12.99
CA TYR A 9 -6.25 9.55 -12.97
C TYR A 9 -5.76 8.58 -14.06
N SER A 10 -5.51 9.07 -15.26
CA SER A 10 -4.94 8.26 -16.35
C SER A 10 -3.57 7.72 -16.00
N SER A 11 -2.70 8.53 -15.38
CA SER A 11 -1.36 8.10 -14.96
C SER A 11 -1.41 7.05 -13.84
N LEU A 12 -2.28 7.24 -12.84
CA LEU A 12 -2.48 6.25 -11.77
C LEU A 12 -3.02 4.93 -12.32
N TRP A 13 -4.01 4.99 -13.22
CA TRP A 13 -4.59 3.81 -13.84
C TRP A 13 -3.56 3.03 -14.67
N ALA A 14 -2.77 3.72 -15.49
CA ALA A 14 -1.70 3.11 -16.28
C ALA A 14 -0.63 2.45 -15.38
N SER A 15 -0.28 3.10 -14.27
CA SER A 15 0.66 2.54 -13.29
C SER A 15 0.13 1.25 -12.67
N CYS A 16 -1.16 1.22 -12.30
CA CYS A 16 -1.80 0.01 -11.78
C CYS A 16 -1.82 -1.13 -12.79
N ASP A 17 -2.06 -0.84 -14.08
CA ASP A 17 -2.07 -1.87 -15.12
C ASP A 17 -0.67 -2.46 -15.36
N GLN A 18 0.37 -1.62 -15.32
CA GLN A 18 1.77 -2.08 -15.38
C GLN A 18 2.17 -2.92 -14.17
N LEU A 19 1.76 -2.52 -12.96
CA LEU A 19 2.10 -3.22 -11.72
C LEU A 19 1.36 -4.55 -11.55
N ARG A 20 0.15 -4.67 -12.10
CA ARG A 20 -0.62 -5.92 -12.11
C ARG A 20 0.06 -7.03 -12.93
N GLY A 21 0.81 -6.66 -13.96
CA GLY A 21 1.43 -7.62 -14.88
C GLY A 21 0.40 -8.57 -15.48
N GLY A 22 0.64 -9.88 -15.36
CA GLY A 22 -0.27 -10.92 -15.87
C GLY A 22 -1.38 -11.35 -14.92
N MET A 23 -1.49 -10.79 -13.71
CA MET A 23 -2.51 -11.19 -12.73
C MET A 23 -3.89 -10.68 -13.14
N ASP A 24 -4.95 -11.45 -12.89
CA ASP A 24 -6.31 -10.98 -13.17
C ASP A 24 -6.67 -9.73 -12.34
N ALA A 25 -7.47 -8.83 -12.90
CA ALA A 25 -7.85 -7.58 -12.25
C ALA A 25 -8.63 -7.81 -10.94
N SER A 26 -9.43 -8.87 -10.85
CA SER A 26 -10.17 -9.21 -9.63
C SER A 26 -9.23 -9.57 -8.47
N GLN A 27 -8.17 -10.33 -8.75
CA GLN A 27 -7.16 -10.72 -7.77
C GLN A 27 -6.25 -9.55 -7.41
N TYR A 28 -5.79 -8.78 -8.40
CA TYR A 28 -4.92 -7.62 -8.16
C TYR A 28 -5.55 -6.60 -7.21
N LYS A 29 -6.85 -6.35 -7.38
CA LYS A 29 -7.62 -5.43 -6.55
C LYS A 29 -7.56 -5.81 -5.08
N ASP A 30 -7.70 -7.09 -4.74
CA ASP A 30 -7.75 -7.53 -3.34
C ASP A 30 -6.40 -7.31 -2.64
N TYR A 31 -5.29 -7.56 -3.33
CA TYR A 31 -3.95 -7.29 -2.79
C TYR A 31 -3.62 -5.80 -2.71
N ILE A 32 -3.85 -5.04 -3.79
CA ILE A 32 -3.44 -3.62 -3.83
C ILE A 32 -4.27 -2.77 -2.89
N LEU A 33 -5.58 -3.03 -2.75
CA LEU A 33 -6.43 -2.28 -1.82
C LEU A 33 -6.06 -2.54 -0.37
N THR A 34 -5.69 -3.77 -0.02
CA THR A 34 -5.22 -4.12 1.32
C THR A 34 -3.92 -3.38 1.64
N LEU A 35 -2.97 -3.34 0.71
CA LEU A 35 -1.71 -2.62 0.89
C LEU A 35 -1.93 -1.10 1.02
N LEU A 36 -2.79 -0.52 0.18
CA LEU A 36 -3.14 0.90 0.25
C LEU A 36 -3.87 1.25 1.56
N PHE A 37 -4.70 0.35 2.07
CA PHE A 37 -5.35 0.52 3.37
C PHE A 37 -4.32 0.57 4.51
N VAL A 38 -3.40 -0.39 4.58
CA VAL A 38 -2.33 -0.40 5.60
C VAL A 38 -1.48 0.86 5.51
N LYS A 39 -1.14 1.31 4.29
CA LYS A 39 -0.44 2.58 4.06
C LYS A 39 -1.23 3.77 4.61
N TYR A 40 -2.51 3.89 4.28
CA TYR A 40 -3.36 4.99 4.72
C TYR A 40 -3.47 5.05 6.25
N VAL A 41 -3.76 3.91 6.88
CA VAL A 41 -3.89 3.79 8.35
C VAL A 41 -2.56 4.13 9.02
N SER A 42 -1.45 3.61 8.52
CA SER A 42 -0.10 3.90 9.03
C SER A 42 0.25 5.39 8.94
N ASP A 43 -0.07 6.03 7.81
CA ASP A 43 0.21 7.45 7.60
C ASP A 43 -0.68 8.33 8.48
N LYS A 44 -1.96 7.96 8.62
CA LYS A 44 -2.91 8.70 9.45
C LYS A 44 -2.53 8.62 10.93
N ALA A 45 -2.11 7.44 11.42
CA ALA A 45 -1.63 7.26 12.78
C ALA A 45 -0.36 8.07 13.08
N LYS A 46 0.56 8.21 12.10
CA LYS A 46 1.77 9.03 12.25
C LYS A 46 1.51 10.52 12.18
N SER A 47 0.60 10.94 11.31
CA SER A 47 0.36 12.37 11.03
C SER A 47 -0.52 13.04 12.09
N ASP A 48 -1.29 12.29 12.86
CA ASP A 48 -2.29 12.82 13.78
C ASP A 48 -2.18 12.15 15.15
N ALA A 49 -1.56 12.85 16.09
CA ALA A 49 -1.34 12.37 17.46
C ALA A 49 -2.64 12.12 18.24
N ASN A 50 -3.78 12.65 17.76
CA ASN A 50 -5.10 12.41 18.33
C ASN A 50 -5.92 11.38 17.53
N SER A 51 -5.31 10.69 16.56
CA SER A 51 -6.03 9.67 15.81
C SER A 51 -6.45 8.54 16.75
N LEU A 52 -7.67 8.04 16.56
CA LEU A 52 -8.17 6.83 17.25
C LEU A 52 -7.62 5.54 16.63
N ILE A 53 -6.56 5.65 15.83
CA ILE A 53 -5.99 4.55 15.07
C ILE A 53 -4.74 4.08 15.81
N GLU A 54 -4.79 2.87 16.34
CA GLU A 54 -3.64 2.19 16.91
C GLU A 54 -3.06 1.21 15.88
N VAL A 55 -1.77 1.38 15.56
CA VAL A 55 -1.03 0.47 14.70
C VAL A 55 -0.19 -0.45 15.59
N PRO A 56 -0.38 -1.78 15.55
CA PRO A 56 0.39 -2.69 16.38
C PRO A 56 1.88 -2.65 16.01
N ALA A 57 2.75 -3.00 16.97
CA ALA A 57 4.19 -3.04 16.75
C ALA A 57 4.54 -4.03 15.64
N GLY A 58 5.28 -3.58 14.61
CA GLY A 58 5.59 -4.38 13.43
C GLY A 58 4.48 -4.43 12.37
N GLY A 59 3.32 -3.82 12.63
CA GLY A 59 2.16 -3.79 11.73
C GLY A 59 2.10 -2.58 10.79
N SER A 60 3.10 -1.71 10.81
CA SER A 60 3.06 -0.47 10.04
C SER A 60 3.58 -0.66 8.62
N PHE A 61 3.22 0.27 7.73
CA PHE A 61 3.76 0.28 6.38
C PHE A 61 5.29 0.46 6.34
N ASP A 62 5.91 1.06 7.36
CA ASP A 62 7.36 1.18 7.41
C ASP A 62 8.02 -0.17 7.70
N ASP A 63 7.36 -1.03 8.49
CA ASP A 63 7.82 -2.40 8.75
C ASP A 63 7.76 -3.25 7.47
N MET A 64 6.73 -3.03 6.65
CA MET A 64 6.63 -3.64 5.31
C MET A 64 7.75 -3.18 4.39
N LEU A 65 8.07 -1.88 4.41
CA LEU A 65 9.18 -1.32 3.62
C LEU A 65 10.54 -1.84 4.10
N ALA A 66 10.73 -2.02 5.41
CA ALA A 66 11.96 -2.58 5.97
C ALA A 66 12.16 -4.05 5.58
N ALA A 67 11.08 -4.80 5.33
CA ALA A 67 11.14 -6.17 4.81
C ALA A 67 11.48 -6.24 3.30
N LYS A 68 11.52 -5.11 2.59
CA LYS A 68 11.84 -5.07 1.16
C LYS A 68 13.28 -5.53 0.91
N GLY A 69 13.44 -6.59 0.14
CA GLY A 69 14.76 -7.18 -0.18
C GLY A 69 15.18 -8.32 0.74
N ASP A 70 14.36 -8.65 1.75
CA ASP A 70 14.52 -9.89 2.51
C ASP A 70 14.14 -11.09 1.63
N LYS A 71 14.87 -12.21 1.78
CA LYS A 71 14.59 -13.46 1.08
C LYS A 71 13.26 -14.09 1.53
N GLU A 72 12.80 -13.75 2.73
CA GLU A 72 11.57 -14.26 3.35
C GLU A 72 10.45 -13.20 3.36
N ILE A 73 10.45 -12.29 2.37
CA ILE A 73 9.49 -11.18 2.30
C ILE A 73 8.02 -11.64 2.35
N GLY A 74 7.68 -12.77 1.73
CA GLY A 74 6.31 -13.32 1.73
C GLY A 74 5.84 -13.70 3.13
N ASP A 75 6.66 -14.45 3.87
CA ASP A 75 6.34 -14.87 5.24
C ASP A 75 6.31 -13.69 6.21
N ARG A 76 7.14 -12.67 5.99
CA ARG A 76 7.07 -11.43 6.76
C ARG A 76 5.79 -10.67 6.50
N PHE A 77 5.38 -10.52 5.24
CA PHE A 77 4.12 -9.84 4.90
C PHE A 77 2.91 -10.57 5.52
N ASN A 78 2.90 -11.91 5.51
CA ASN A 78 1.85 -12.72 6.15
C ASN A 78 1.80 -12.60 7.68
N LYS A 79 2.87 -12.12 8.33
CA LYS A 79 2.89 -11.86 9.78
C LYS A 79 2.50 -10.42 10.11
N ILE A 80 2.66 -9.51 9.14
CA ILE A 80 2.35 -8.09 9.28
C ILE A 80 0.86 -7.82 8.99
N ILE A 81 0.27 -8.56 8.03
CA ILE A 81 -1.12 -8.42 7.56
C ILE A 81 -1.98 -9.56 8.12
#